data_AF-A0A7W8UIQ6-F1
#
_entry.id   AF-A0A7W8UIQ6-F1
#
_cell.length_a   1.000
_cell.length_b   1.000
_cell.length_c   1.000
_cell.angle_alpha   90.00
_cell.angle_beta   90.00
_cell.angle_gamma   90.00
#
_symmetry.space_group_name_H-M   'P 1'
#
loop_
_entity.id
_entity.type
_entity.pdbx_description
1 polymer ?
#
loop_
_entity_poly.entity_id
_entity_poly.type
_entity_poly.pdbx_seq_one_letter_code
_entity_poly.pdbx_strand_id
1 'polypeptide(L)'
;MTAWIPIGDVPVEMGGLVYLEGSHAIGRGMEAEFRLRSGDLSPEERINAYNSHMAEGGWVSKDLPGMAERFNARWLAADYEAGDVVLHSPYMIHAATTNQDRAGRLRLSTDIRYQNVDDEIDARWNNHWSLGDML
;
A
#
# COMPACT_ATOMS: atom_id res chain seq x y z
N MET A 1 -1.52 -10.78 2.46
CA MET A 1 -0.44 -10.64 1.46
C MET A 1 -1.04 -10.10 0.18
N THR A 2 -0.32 -9.27 -0.57
CA THR A 2 -0.73 -8.81 -1.89
C THR A 2 0.21 -9.37 -2.95
N ALA A 3 -0.34 -9.84 -4.06
CA ALA A 3 0.36 -10.10 -5.30
C ALA A 3 0.04 -8.98 -6.29
N TRP A 4 1.03 -8.16 -6.60
CA TRP A 4 0.95 -7.15 -7.64
C TRP A 4 1.54 -7.71 -8.93
N ILE A 5 0.77 -7.65 -10.02
CA ILE A 5 1.13 -8.26 -11.31
C ILE A 5 0.98 -7.19 -12.40
N PRO A 6 2.08 -6.77 -13.05
CA PRO A 6 1.99 -5.90 -14.21
C PRO A 6 1.39 -6.65 -15.41
N ILE A 7 0.46 -6.01 -16.13
CA ILE A 7 -0.15 -6.60 -17.34
C ILE A 7 0.77 -6.45 -18.56
N GLY A 8 1.68 -5.48 -18.53
CA GLY A 8 2.69 -5.24 -19.55
C GLY A 8 3.96 -4.70 -18.90
N ASP A 9 5.03 -4.54 -19.69
CA ASP A 9 6.31 -4.03 -19.20
C ASP A 9 6.16 -2.66 -18.52
N VAL A 10 6.84 -2.50 -17.40
CA VAL A 10 6.86 -1.29 -16.59
C VAL A 10 8.31 -0.89 -16.33
N PRO A 11 8.96 -0.23 -17.30
CA PRO A 11 10.22 0.44 -17.02
C PRO A 11 10.01 1.54 -15.97
N VAL A 12 11.07 1.96 -15.29
CA VAL A 12 11.00 2.82 -14.11
C VAL A 12 10.24 4.14 -14.37
N GLU A 13 10.35 4.70 -15.58
CA GLU A 13 9.66 5.93 -15.98
C GLU A 13 8.14 5.78 -16.11
N MET A 14 7.63 4.55 -16.29
CA MET A 14 6.20 4.26 -16.35
C MET A 14 5.56 4.18 -14.96
N GLY A 15 6.36 4.34 -13.91
CA GLY A 15 5.85 4.60 -12.59
C GLY A 15 5.56 3.35 -11.77
N GLY A 16 6.35 2.28 -11.91
CA GLY A 16 6.17 1.01 -11.19
C GLY A 16 6.12 1.12 -9.66
N LEU A 17 5.80 0.02 -8.98
CA LEU A 17 5.80 0.03 -7.51
C LEU A 17 7.21 0.27 -6.96
N VAL A 18 7.28 1.10 -5.91
CA VAL A 18 8.46 1.34 -5.10
C VAL A 18 8.18 0.97 -3.65
N TYR A 19 9.19 0.46 -2.98
CA TYR A 19 9.07 -0.08 -1.62
C TYR A 19 10.04 0.60 -0.67
N LEU A 20 9.57 1.04 0.50
CA LEU A 20 10.46 1.55 1.52
C LEU A 20 11.14 0.37 2.22
N GLU A 21 12.46 0.28 2.11
CA GLU A 21 13.26 -0.86 2.57
C GLU A 21 12.98 -1.19 4.04
N GLY A 22 12.68 -2.47 4.33
CA GLY A 22 12.43 -2.94 5.70
C GLY A 22 11.13 -2.46 6.36
N SER A 23 10.34 -1.63 5.69
CA SER A 23 9.19 -0.94 6.31
C SER A 23 8.05 -1.85 6.78
N HIS A 24 7.97 -3.10 6.30
CA HIS A 24 7.01 -4.09 6.80
C HIS A 24 7.10 -4.33 8.32
N ALA A 25 8.28 -4.21 8.93
CA ALA A 25 8.44 -4.31 10.37
C ALA A 25 7.89 -3.07 11.09
N ILE A 26 8.12 -1.88 10.52
CA ILE A 26 7.58 -0.61 11.01
C ILE A 26 6.04 -0.64 10.96
N GLY A 27 5.47 -1.01 9.81
CA GLY A 27 4.02 -1.09 9.63
C GLY A 27 3.35 -2.09 10.59
N ARG A 28 4.00 -3.23 10.88
CA ARG A 28 3.51 -4.17 11.91
C ARG A 28 3.51 -3.55 13.30
N GLY A 29 4.58 -2.84 13.67
CA GLY A 29 4.66 -2.14 14.95
C GLY A 29 3.57 -1.08 15.11
N MET A 30 3.35 -0.29 14.06
CA MET A 30 2.30 0.74 14.01
C MET A 30 0.90 0.14 14.17
N GLU A 31 0.58 -0.95 13.46
CA GLU A 31 -0.72 -1.59 13.59
C GLU A 31 -0.92 -2.20 14.99
N ALA A 32 0.12 -2.83 15.55
CA ALA A 32 0.06 -3.38 16.91
C ALA A 32 -0.18 -2.29 17.96
N GLU A 33 0.51 -1.15 17.85
CA GLU A 33 0.31 0.00 18.72
C GLU A 33 -1.10 0.56 18.60
N PHE A 34 -1.61 0.70 17.38
CA PHE A 34 -2.98 1.16 17.14
C PHE A 34 -4.00 0.20 17.76
N ARG A 35 -3.85 -1.12 17.54
CA ARG A 35 -4.75 -2.12 18.12
C ARG A 35 -4.80 -2.05 19.65
N LEU A 36 -3.66 -1.80 20.30
CA LEU A 36 -3.59 -1.62 21.76
C LEU A 36 -4.31 -0.34 22.22
N ARG A 37 -4.15 0.77 21.48
CA ARG A 37 -4.77 2.06 21.82
C ARG A 37 -6.25 2.17 21.46
N SER A 38 -6.74 1.29 20.61
CA SER A 38 -8.10 1.35 20.04
C SER A 38 -9.04 0.25 20.55
N GLY A 39 -8.68 -0.46 21.63
CA GLY A 39 -9.47 -1.54 22.21
C GLY A 39 -10.88 -1.11 22.64
N ASP A 40 -11.02 0.11 23.16
CA ASP A 40 -12.27 0.63 23.71
C ASP A 40 -13.20 1.28 22.66
N LEU A 41 -12.72 1.46 21.42
CA LEU A 41 -13.51 2.07 20.34
C LEU A 41 -14.53 1.07 19.77
N SER A 42 -15.66 1.55 19.28
CA SER A 42 -16.54 0.73 18.44
C SER A 42 -15.87 0.37 17.10
N PRO A 43 -16.37 -0.64 16.36
CA PRO A 43 -15.81 -0.99 15.04
C PRO A 43 -15.76 0.20 14.07
N GLU A 44 -16.79 1.04 14.02
CA GLU A 44 -16.83 2.20 13.12
C GLU A 44 -15.83 3.30 13.56
N GLU A 45 -15.73 3.57 14.86
CA GLU A 45 -14.76 4.50 15.41
C GLU A 45 -13.32 4.03 15.18
N ARG A 46 -13.06 2.72 15.24
CA ARG A 46 -11.74 2.16 14.88
C ARG A 46 -11.38 2.43 13.42
N ILE A 47 -12.33 2.28 12.50
CA ILE A 47 -12.08 2.53 11.07
C ILE A 47 -11.74 4.01 10.85
N ASN A 48 -12.53 4.92 11.44
CA ASN A 48 -12.30 6.36 11.32
C ASN A 48 -10.96 6.76 11.95
N ALA A 49 -10.66 6.28 13.16
CA ALA A 49 -9.40 6.55 13.84
C ALA A 49 -8.19 6.03 13.04
N TYR A 50 -8.29 4.84 12.45
CA TYR A 50 -7.25 4.28 11.59
C TYR A 50 -7.01 5.14 10.34
N ASN A 51 -8.09 5.54 9.66
CA ASN A 51 -8.00 6.36 8.45
C ASN A 51 -7.40 7.75 8.75
N SER A 52 -7.82 8.41 9.82
CA SER A 52 -7.21 9.67 10.28
C SER A 52 -5.74 9.49 10.69
N HIS A 53 -5.39 8.40 11.36
CA HIS A 53 -3.99 8.07 11.70
C HIS A 53 -3.12 7.87 10.44
N MET A 54 -3.68 7.25 9.40
CA MET A 54 -3.01 7.06 8.11
C MET A 54 -2.85 8.36 7.32
N ALA A 55 -3.88 9.22 7.30
CA ALA A 55 -3.95 10.39 6.40
C ALA A 55 -3.53 11.73 7.02
N GLU A 56 -3.90 12.02 8.27
CA GLU A 56 -3.67 13.32 8.93
C GLU A 56 -2.48 13.30 9.90
N GLY A 57 -2.09 12.11 10.39
CA GLY A 57 -1.09 11.93 11.45
C GLY A 57 0.28 11.37 11.02
N GLY A 58 0.50 11.12 9.73
CA GLY A 58 1.81 10.73 9.21
C GLY A 58 2.21 9.30 9.53
N TRP A 59 1.55 8.30 8.96
CA TRP A 59 2.20 6.99 8.72
C TRP A 59 2.73 6.90 7.30
N VAL A 60 1.97 7.42 6.34
CA VAL A 60 2.36 7.50 4.93
C VAL A 60 2.17 8.93 4.44
N SER A 61 3.09 9.41 3.60
CA SER A 61 3.08 10.76 3.02
C SER A 61 3.27 10.66 1.51
N LYS A 62 2.85 11.70 0.78
CA LYS A 62 3.19 11.87 -0.64
C LYS A 62 4.63 12.37 -0.84
N ASP A 63 5.29 12.81 0.22
CA ASP A 63 6.71 13.16 0.24
C ASP A 63 7.57 11.92 0.48
N LEU A 64 7.86 11.19 -0.61
CA LEU A 64 8.68 9.97 -0.57
C LEU A 64 10.09 10.25 0.01
N PRO A 65 10.83 11.29 -0.41
CA PRO A 65 12.10 11.66 0.22
C PRO A 65 11.98 11.87 1.74
N GLY A 66 11.01 12.66 2.19
CA GLY A 66 10.79 12.89 3.62
C GLY A 66 10.47 11.60 4.39
N MET A 67 9.77 10.64 3.78
CA MET A 67 9.57 9.32 4.38
C MET A 67 10.87 8.53 4.53
N ALA A 68 11.72 8.53 3.50
CA ALA A 68 13.01 7.86 3.54
C ALA A 68 13.89 8.41 4.68
N GLU A 69 13.95 9.73 4.81
CA GLU A 69 14.65 10.41 5.91
C GLU A 69 14.07 10.04 7.27
N ARG A 70 12.75 10.14 7.42
CA ARG A 70 12.06 9.87 8.69
C ARG A 70 12.29 8.45 9.20
N PHE A 71 12.27 7.48 8.31
CA PHE A 71 12.45 6.07 8.67
C PHE A 71 13.91 5.60 8.57
N ASN A 72 14.84 6.51 8.22
CA ASN A 72 16.25 6.19 7.96
C ASN A 72 16.40 4.97 7.05
N ALA A 73 15.67 5.01 5.93
CA ALA A 73 15.57 3.92 4.97
C ALA A 73 15.70 4.48 3.54
N ARG A 74 15.69 3.60 2.55
CA ARG A 74 15.72 3.98 1.13
C ARG A 74 14.55 3.36 0.39
N TRP A 75 14.14 4.03 -0.68
CA TRP A 75 13.18 3.48 -1.62
C TRP A 75 13.88 2.52 -2.58
N LEU A 76 13.32 1.33 -2.69
CA LEU A 76 13.70 0.30 -3.65
C LEU A 76 12.78 0.43 -4.87
N ALA A 77 13.38 0.49 -6.05
CA ALA A 77 12.71 0.57 -7.33
C ALA A 77 13.36 -0.41 -8.30
N ALA A 78 12.58 -0.90 -9.25
CA ALA A 78 13.02 -1.80 -10.31
C ALA A 78 12.19 -1.56 -11.57
N ASP A 79 12.74 -1.97 -12.70
CA ASP A 79 11.92 -2.28 -13.88
C ASP A 79 11.15 -3.57 -13.62
N TYR A 80 9.98 -3.69 -14.23
CA TYR A 80 9.17 -4.91 -14.23
C TYR A 80 8.82 -5.31 -15.65
N GLU A 81 8.67 -6.60 -15.90
CA GLU A 81 8.30 -7.13 -17.21
C GLU A 81 6.94 -7.85 -17.14
N ALA A 82 6.26 -7.95 -18.28
CA ALA A 82 5.04 -8.74 -18.38
C ALA A 82 5.29 -10.19 -17.93
N GLY A 83 4.55 -10.65 -16.93
CA GLY A 83 4.72 -11.98 -16.34
C GLY A 83 5.42 -12.00 -14.98
N ASP A 84 6.01 -10.87 -14.57
CA ASP A 84 6.52 -10.72 -13.20
C ASP A 84 5.39 -10.77 -12.16
N VAL A 85 5.75 -11.15 -10.93
CA VAL A 85 4.86 -11.10 -9.77
C VAL A 85 5.62 -10.54 -8.60
N VAL A 86 5.10 -9.45 -8.01
CA VAL A 86 5.65 -8.86 -6.79
C VAL A 86 4.76 -9.21 -5.61
N LEU A 87 5.33 -9.92 -4.65
CA LEU A 87 4.66 -10.25 -3.40
C LEU A 87 5.07 -9.28 -2.31
N HIS A 88 4.10 -8.67 -1.64
CA HIS A 88 4.38 -7.82 -0.49
C HIS A 88 3.41 -8.04 0.68
N SER A 89 3.93 -7.76 1.87
CA SER A 89 3.17 -7.75 3.12
C SER A 89 2.13 -6.62 3.10
N PRO A 90 0.93 -6.79 3.69
CA PRO A 90 -0.01 -5.68 3.87
C PRO A 90 0.57 -4.54 4.73
N TYR A 91 1.61 -4.82 5.50
CA TYR A 91 2.34 -3.84 6.32
C TYR A 91 3.46 -3.11 5.58
N MET A 92 3.74 -3.49 4.33
CA MET A 92 4.81 -2.88 3.57
C MET A 92 4.39 -1.47 3.14
N ILE A 93 5.21 -0.46 3.49
CA ILE A 93 5.02 0.88 2.95
C ILE A 93 5.51 0.86 1.50
N HIS A 94 4.59 1.15 0.59
CA HIS A 94 4.84 1.15 -0.85
C HIS A 94 4.09 2.30 -1.52
N ALA A 95 4.57 2.69 -2.70
CA ALA A 95 3.96 3.72 -3.52
C ALA A 95 4.11 3.36 -5.00
N ALA A 96 3.42 4.09 -5.87
CA ALA A 96 3.71 4.13 -7.30
C ALA A 96 4.20 5.54 -7.65
N THR A 97 5.18 5.64 -8.54
CA THR A 97 5.66 6.93 -9.03
C THR A 97 4.82 7.42 -10.21
N THR A 98 4.91 8.71 -10.51
CA THR A 98 4.18 9.29 -11.64
C THR A 98 4.67 8.68 -12.95
N ASN A 99 3.74 8.23 -13.80
CA ASN A 99 4.05 7.79 -15.15
C ASN A 99 4.48 9.00 -16.00
N GLN A 100 5.73 8.97 -16.46
CA GLN A 100 6.38 10.01 -17.27
C GLN A 100 6.71 9.50 -18.69
N ASP A 101 6.11 8.38 -19.12
CA ASP A 101 6.33 7.82 -20.46
C ASP A 101 5.99 8.85 -21.54
N ARG A 102 6.98 9.20 -22.35
CA ARG A 102 6.84 10.22 -23.41
C ARG A 102 5.88 9.80 -24.52
N ALA A 103 5.67 8.49 -24.69
CA ALA A 103 4.72 7.96 -25.66
C ALA A 103 3.27 7.92 -25.11
N GLY A 104 3.06 8.31 -23.85
CA GLY A 104 1.73 8.36 -23.23
C GLY A 104 1.10 6.99 -23.01
N ARG A 105 1.91 5.93 -22.87
CA ARG A 105 1.41 4.57 -22.65
C ARG A 105 0.85 4.45 -21.24
N LEU A 106 -0.30 3.78 -21.13
CA LEU A 106 -0.90 3.45 -19.84
C LEU A 106 -0.16 2.27 -19.19
N ARG A 107 0.03 2.36 -17.87
CA ARG A 107 0.48 1.24 -17.03
C ARG A 107 -0.74 0.59 -16.40
N LEU A 108 -0.94 -0.70 -16.64
CA LEU A 108 -1.99 -1.50 -16.02
C LEU A 108 -1.39 -2.62 -15.18
N SER A 109 -1.99 -2.88 -14.04
CA SER A 109 -1.60 -3.93 -13.11
C SER A 109 -2.81 -4.49 -12.39
N THR A 110 -2.67 -5.68 -11.80
CA THR A 110 -3.64 -6.24 -10.87
C THR A 110 -3.05 -6.31 -9.47
N ASP A 111 -3.91 -6.11 -8.47
CA ASP A 111 -3.60 -6.28 -7.05
C ASP A 111 -4.50 -7.38 -6.50
N ILE A 112 -3.94 -8.58 -6.33
CA ILE A 112 -4.65 -9.73 -5.78
C ILE A 112 -4.29 -9.85 -4.30
N ARG A 113 -5.29 -9.76 -3.43
CA ARG A 113 -5.09 -9.80 -1.98
C ARG A 113 -5.50 -11.15 -1.42
N TYR A 114 -4.62 -11.73 -0.60
CA TYR A 114 -4.79 -12.99 0.10
C TYR A 114 -4.83 -12.74 1.60
N GLN A 115 -5.83 -13.30 2.26
CA GLN A 115 -5.96 -13.35 3.72
C GLN A 115 -5.91 -14.81 4.18
N ASN A 116 -5.41 -15.06 5.40
CA ASN A 116 -5.49 -16.41 5.97
C ASN A 116 -6.96 -16.76 6.22
N VAL A 117 -7.35 -18.00 5.92
CA VAL A 117 -8.71 -18.50 6.14
C VAL A 117 -9.11 -18.54 7.61
N ASP A 118 -8.13 -18.61 8.51
CA ASP A 118 -8.34 -18.63 9.96
C ASP A 118 -8.44 -17.20 10.56
N ASP A 119 -8.13 -16.16 9.80
CA ASP A 119 -8.23 -14.77 10.25
C ASP A 119 -9.67 -14.25 10.07
N GLU A 120 -10.09 -13.34 10.96
CA GLU A 120 -11.37 -12.64 10.81
C GLU A 120 -11.38 -11.79 9.53
N ILE A 121 -12.43 -11.94 8.72
CA ILE A 121 -12.58 -11.16 7.48
C ILE A 121 -12.72 -9.68 7.83
N ASP A 122 -11.86 -8.86 7.24
CA ASP A 122 -11.90 -7.42 7.43
C ASP A 122 -13.10 -6.82 6.68
N ALA A 123 -14.14 -6.47 7.44
CA ALA A 123 -15.41 -5.96 6.93
C ALA A 123 -15.28 -4.70 6.06
N ARG A 124 -14.17 -3.94 6.18
CA ARG A 124 -13.90 -2.77 5.32
C ARG A 124 -13.84 -3.11 3.84
N TRP A 125 -13.43 -4.33 3.50
CA TRP A 125 -13.20 -4.78 2.12
C TRP A 125 -14.30 -5.69 1.59
N ASN A 126 -15.43 -5.79 2.29
CA ASN A 126 -16.48 -6.75 1.98
C ASN A 126 -17.51 -6.23 0.96
N ASN A 127 -17.32 -5.02 0.44
CA ASN A 127 -18.20 -4.41 -0.54
C ASN A 127 -17.59 -4.52 -1.94
N HIS A 128 -18.42 -4.92 -2.91
CA HIS A 128 -18.04 -4.80 -4.31
C HIS A 128 -17.99 -3.33 -4.70
N TRP A 129 -16.89 -2.93 -5.34
CA TRP A 129 -16.77 -1.59 -5.92
C TRP A 129 -17.89 -1.35 -6.93
N SER A 130 -18.50 -0.17 -6.88
CA SER A 130 -19.50 0.31 -7.83
C SER A 130 -19.11 1.66 -8.41
N LEU A 131 -19.58 1.94 -9.62
CA LEU A 131 -19.37 3.24 -10.26
C LEU A 131 -20.09 4.33 -9.44
N GLY A 132 -19.34 5.12 -8.69
CA GLY A 132 -19.85 6.13 -7.76
C GLY A 132 -19.19 6.09 -6.38
N ASP A 133 -18.50 4.99 -6.05
CA ASP A 133 -17.66 4.90 -4.86
C ASP A 133 -16.45 5.83 -5.07
N MET A 134 -16.52 7.03 -4.48
CA MET A 134 -15.43 8.00 -4.48
C MET A 134 -14.23 7.39 -3.72
N LEU A 135 -13.08 7.29 -4.39
CA LEU A 135 -11.80 6.91 -3.78
C LEU A 135 -11.21 8.07 -2.96
#